data_AF-A0AAD7Z3M3-F1
#
_entry.id   AF-A0AAD7Z3M3-F1
#
_cell.length_a   1.000
_cell.length_b   1.000
_cell.length_c   1.000
_cell.angle_alpha   90.00
_cell.angle_beta   90.00
_cell.angle_gamma   90.00
#
_symmetry.space_group_name_H-M   'P 1'
#
loop_
_entity.id
_entity.type
_entity.pdbx_description
1 polymer ?
#
loop_
_entity_poly.entity_id
_entity_poly.type
_entity_poly.pdbx_seq_one_letter_code
_entity_poly.pdbx_strand_id
1 'polypeptide(L)'
;MAARNRIFDVKENDKAVLWLWIAHNEVNLRLAGDVTEDPEHPKIQFPSVARCPECRLARGAWNLPAVYQYLQNVYGGVSIQSMRRARSSAAPPSPFSNLDIGMLSLLYMSA
;
A
#
# COMPACT_ATOMS: atom_id res chain seq x y z
N MET A 1 6.53 15.70 -11.07
CA MET A 1 5.29 14.95 -11.34
C MET A 1 4.04 15.76 -11.02
N ALA A 2 3.84 16.21 -9.76
CA ALA A 2 2.59 16.82 -9.31
C ALA A 2 2.10 18.03 -10.14
N ALA A 3 2.96 19.03 -10.36
CA ALA A 3 2.62 20.20 -11.19
C ALA A 3 2.39 19.83 -12.67
N ARG A 4 3.26 18.98 -13.24
CA ARG A 4 3.12 18.45 -14.63
C ARG A 4 1.78 17.74 -14.84
N ASN A 5 1.34 16.96 -13.86
CA ASN A 5 0.09 16.21 -13.89
C ASN A 5 -1.10 17.03 -13.33
N ARG A 6 -0.94 18.35 -13.13
CA ARG A 6 -2.02 19.28 -12.79
C ARG A 6 -2.78 18.94 -11.49
N ILE A 7 -2.07 18.57 -10.42
CA ILE A 7 -2.70 18.25 -9.13
C ILE A 7 -3.66 19.34 -8.62
N PHE A 8 -3.32 20.62 -8.87
CA PHE A 8 -4.11 21.76 -8.40
C PHE A 8 -5.41 21.96 -9.18
N ASP A 9 -5.56 21.34 -10.35
CA ASP A 9 -6.75 21.45 -11.20
C ASP A 9 -7.79 20.36 -10.86
N VAL A 10 -7.43 19.36 -10.07
CA VAL A 10 -8.32 18.28 -9.66
C VAL A 10 -9.22 18.76 -8.52
N LYS A 11 -10.53 18.87 -8.77
CA LYS A 11 -11.50 19.41 -7.80
C LYS A 11 -12.46 18.36 -7.25
N GLU A 12 -12.65 17.27 -7.98
CA GLU A 12 -13.60 16.21 -7.64
C GLU A 12 -12.90 15.02 -6.95
N ASN A 13 -13.56 14.45 -5.94
CA ASN A 13 -12.97 13.41 -5.09
C ASN A 13 -12.60 12.14 -5.86
N ASP A 14 -13.46 11.70 -6.78
CA ASP A 14 -13.24 10.53 -7.63
C ASP A 14 -12.01 10.72 -8.54
N LYS A 15 -11.88 11.92 -9.12
CA LYS A 15 -10.72 12.31 -9.91
C LYS A 15 -9.46 12.41 -9.06
N ALA A 16 -9.55 12.86 -7.82
CA ALA A 16 -8.40 12.91 -6.90
C ALA A 16 -7.87 11.51 -6.59
N VAL A 17 -8.77 10.53 -6.35
CA VAL A 17 -8.41 9.12 -6.16
C VAL A 17 -7.69 8.58 -7.41
N LEU A 18 -8.27 8.80 -8.59
CA LEU A 18 -7.67 8.34 -9.85
C LEU A 18 -6.35 9.05 -10.17
N TRP A 19 -6.24 10.35 -9.86
CA TRP A 19 -5.01 11.12 -10.05
C TRP A 19 -3.86 10.52 -9.26
N LEU A 20 -4.09 10.24 -7.97
CA LEU A 20 -3.07 9.64 -7.13
C LEU A 20 -2.69 8.25 -7.61
N TRP A 21 -3.67 7.45 -8.04
CA TRP A 21 -3.43 6.13 -8.62
C TRP A 21 -2.59 6.19 -9.91
N ILE A 22 -2.86 7.13 -10.82
CA ILE A 22 -2.04 7.36 -12.03
C ILE A 22 -0.62 7.75 -11.64
N ALA A 23 -0.48 8.72 -10.73
CA ALA A 23 0.83 9.19 -10.27
C ALA A 23 1.65 8.06 -9.63
N HIS A 24 1.01 7.21 -8.81
CA HIS A 24 1.66 6.05 -8.21
C HIS A 24 2.12 5.06 -9.29
N ASN A 25 1.29 4.79 -10.30
CA ASN A 25 1.66 3.89 -11.39
C ASN A 25 2.76 4.45 -12.31
N GLU A 26 2.86 5.78 -12.46
CA GLU A 26 4.01 6.42 -13.11
C GLU A 26 5.30 6.16 -12.31
N VAL A 27 5.24 6.22 -10.98
CA VAL A 27 6.38 5.86 -10.12
C VAL A 27 6.71 4.38 -10.21
N ASN A 28 5.71 3.49 -10.19
CA ASN A 28 5.93 2.05 -10.34
C ASN A 28 6.61 1.71 -11.66
N LEU A 29 6.21 2.37 -12.76
CA LEU A 29 6.87 2.18 -14.05
C LEU A 29 8.35 2.59 -14.00
N ARG A 30 8.66 3.72 -13.35
CA ARG A 30 10.02 4.22 -13.23
C ARG A 30 10.91 3.35 -12.33
N LEU A 31 10.35 2.77 -11.27
CA LEU A 31 11.08 2.00 -10.27
C LEU A 31 11.12 0.49 -10.56
N ALA A 32 10.40 0.00 -11.57
CA ALA A 32 10.44 -1.40 -11.95
C ALA A 32 11.87 -1.80 -12.39
N GLY A 33 12.46 -2.80 -11.74
CA GLY A 33 13.83 -3.26 -11.98
C GLY A 33 14.93 -2.36 -11.39
N ASP A 34 14.58 -1.36 -10.58
CA ASP A 34 15.57 -0.51 -9.89
C ASP A 34 16.31 -1.30 -8.80
N VAL A 35 17.55 -0.92 -8.47
CA VAL A 35 18.35 -1.58 -7.42
C VAL A 35 17.74 -1.47 -6.02
N THR A 36 16.84 -0.49 -5.82
CA THR A 36 16.07 -0.30 -4.59
C THR A 36 14.76 -1.09 -4.58
N GLU A 37 14.43 -1.79 -5.66
CA GLU A 37 13.24 -2.64 -5.75
C GLU A 37 13.40 -3.87 -4.87
N ASP A 38 12.38 -4.12 -4.04
CA ASP A 38 12.28 -5.35 -3.26
C ASP A 38 11.99 -6.54 -4.20
N PRO A 39 12.86 -7.57 -4.26
CA PRO A 39 12.67 -8.73 -5.12
C PRO A 39 11.38 -9.51 -4.86
N GLU A 40 10.86 -9.50 -3.63
CA GLU A 40 9.60 -10.19 -3.29
C GLU A 40 8.36 -9.36 -3.67
N HIS A 41 8.56 -8.06 -3.91
CA HIS A 41 7.49 -7.10 -4.20
C HIS A 41 7.80 -6.22 -5.43
N PRO A 42 7.93 -6.84 -6.62
CA PRO A 42 8.22 -6.13 -7.85
C PRO A 42 7.13 -5.10 -8.18
N LYS A 43 7.54 -3.93 -8.65
CA LYS A 43 6.65 -2.85 -9.05
C LYS A 43 5.94 -3.25 -10.33
N ILE A 44 4.61 -3.23 -10.25
CA ILE A 44 3.73 -3.48 -11.40
C ILE A 44 2.85 -2.28 -11.66
N GLN A 45 2.26 -2.25 -12.85
CA GLN A 45 1.08 -1.42 -13.11
C GLN A 45 -0.10 -2.00 -12.32
N PHE A 46 -0.45 -1.34 -11.21
CA PHE A 46 -1.46 -1.78 -10.27
C PHE A 46 -2.88 -1.35 -10.70
N PRO A 47 -3.92 -2.21 -10.59
CA PRO A 47 -3.84 -3.63 -10.25
C PRO A 47 -3.33 -4.49 -11.42
N SER A 48 -2.83 -5.69 -11.08
CA SER A 48 -2.53 -6.70 -12.09
C SER A 48 -3.83 -7.17 -12.77
N VAL A 49 -3.71 -7.64 -14.02
CA VAL A 49 -4.83 -8.20 -14.79
C VAL A 49 -5.53 -9.33 -14.02
N ALA A 50 -4.76 -10.18 -13.32
CA ALA A 50 -5.32 -11.27 -12.53
C ALA A 50 -6.17 -10.80 -11.34
N ARG A 51 -5.88 -9.63 -10.76
CA ARG A 51 -6.64 -9.09 -9.62
C ARG A 51 -7.84 -8.24 -10.03
N CYS A 52 -7.81 -7.65 -11.22
CA CYS A 52 -8.92 -6.87 -11.77
C CYS A 52 -8.93 -7.00 -13.31
N PRO A 53 -9.48 -8.08 -13.87
CA PRO A 53 -9.59 -8.25 -15.32
C PRO A 53 -10.36 -7.11 -16.00
N GLU A 54 -11.40 -6.61 -15.34
CA GLU A 54 -12.28 -5.53 -15.80
C GLU A 54 -11.61 -4.15 -15.82
N CYS A 55 -10.50 -3.98 -15.09
CA CYS A 55 -9.71 -2.74 -15.09
C CYS A 55 -8.97 -2.53 -16.42
N ARG A 56 -8.91 -3.53 -17.30
CA ARG A 56 -8.31 -3.45 -18.62
C ARG A 56 -9.37 -3.50 -19.71
N LEU A 57 -9.26 -2.58 -20.66
CA LEU A 57 -9.95 -2.65 -21.93
C LEU A 57 -9.15 -3.49 -22.93
N ALA A 58 -9.77 -3.79 -24.07
CA ALA A 58 -9.07 -4.38 -25.20
C ALA A 58 -7.81 -3.55 -25.54
N ARG A 59 -6.72 -4.24 -25.91
CA ARG A 59 -5.42 -3.64 -26.23
C ARG A 59 -4.69 -2.99 -25.05
N GLY A 60 -5.10 -3.26 -23.81
CA GLY A 60 -4.33 -2.93 -22.60
C GLY A 60 -4.57 -1.52 -22.03
N ALA A 61 -5.49 -0.75 -22.60
CA ALA A 61 -5.91 0.53 -22.03
C ALA A 61 -6.63 0.34 -20.68
N TRP A 62 -6.61 1.36 -19.83
CA TRP A 62 -7.29 1.32 -18.53
C TRP A 62 -8.77 1.64 -18.65
N ASN A 63 -9.59 0.85 -17.97
CA ASN A 63 -11.00 1.14 -17.73
C ASN A 63 -11.13 1.94 -16.41
N LEU A 64 -11.07 3.27 -16.48
CA LEU A 64 -11.01 4.13 -15.29
C LEU A 64 -12.20 3.96 -14.32
N PRO A 65 -13.46 3.82 -14.79
CA PRO A 65 -14.57 3.50 -13.90
C PRO A 65 -14.36 2.20 -13.10
N ALA A 66 -13.89 1.13 -13.77
CA ALA A 66 -13.63 -0.14 -13.11
C ALA A 66 -12.45 -0.06 -12.13
N VAL A 67 -11.38 0.67 -12.49
CA VAL A 67 -10.27 0.99 -11.57
C VAL A 67 -10.79 1.72 -10.34
N TYR A 68 -11.60 2.75 -10.50
CA TYR A 68 -12.15 3.50 -9.37
C TYR A 68 -12.96 2.60 -8.42
N GLN A 69 -13.82 1.73 -8.95
CA GLN A 69 -14.56 0.74 -8.16
C GLN A 69 -13.63 -0.23 -7.43
N TYR A 70 -12.60 -0.74 -8.11
CA TYR A 70 -11.60 -1.60 -7.51
C TYR A 70 -10.86 -0.92 -6.35
N LEU A 71 -10.47 0.35 -6.51
CA LEU A 71 -9.78 1.11 -5.46
C LEU A 71 -10.69 1.34 -4.24
N GLN A 72 -11.96 1.64 -4.45
CA GLN A 72 -12.93 1.74 -3.34
C GLN A 72 -13.08 0.43 -2.58
N ASN A 73 -13.02 -0.72 -3.27
CA ASN A 73 -13.06 -2.02 -2.62
C ASN A 73 -11.78 -2.29 -1.83
N VAL A 74 -10.60 -2.05 -2.40
CA VAL A 74 -9.31 -2.31 -1.75
C VAL A 74 -9.09 -1.43 -0.52
N TYR A 75 -9.42 -0.14 -0.62
CA TYR A 75 -9.21 0.83 0.46
C TYR A 75 -10.47 1.09 1.30
N GLY A 76 -11.58 0.42 0.98
CA GLY A 76 -12.84 0.54 1.70
C GLY A 76 -12.78 -0.14 3.07
N GLY A 77 -13.66 0.31 3.98
CA GLY A 77 -13.68 -0.18 5.37
C GLY A 77 -13.83 -1.69 5.52
N VAL A 78 -14.50 -2.36 4.58
CA VAL A 78 -14.68 -3.83 4.59
C VAL A 78 -13.34 -4.57 4.38
N SER A 79 -12.40 -3.97 3.67
CA SER A 79 -11.07 -4.54 3.43
C SER A 79 -10.10 -4.31 4.58
N ILE A 80 -10.48 -3.52 5.59
CA ILE A 80 -9.67 -3.29 6.78
C ILE A 80 -9.80 -4.50 7.71
N GLN A 81 -8.71 -5.24 7.86
CA GLN A 81 -8.64 -6.32 8.84
C GLN A 81 -8.57 -5.71 10.25
N SER A 82 -9.66 -5.81 11.02
CA SER A 82 -9.62 -5.50 12.45
C SER A 82 -8.64 -6.43 13.16
N MET A 83 -7.75 -5.88 13.99
CA MET A 83 -6.82 -6.62 14.86
C MET A 83 -7.49 -7.73 15.70
N ARG A 84 -8.82 -7.71 15.84
CA ARG A 84 -9.60 -8.80 16.48
C ARG A 84 -9.50 -10.14 15.75
N ARG A 85 -9.28 -10.18 14.43
CA ARG A 85 -9.08 -11.45 13.68
C ARG A 85 -7.65 -11.99 13.77
N ALA A 86 -6.65 -11.12 13.93
CA ALA A 86 -5.25 -11.53 14.04
C ALA A 86 -4.92 -12.23 15.37
N ARG A 87 -5.65 -11.90 16.46
CA ARG A 87 -5.54 -12.61 17.75
C ARG A 87 -6.11 -14.03 17.74
N SER A 88 -7.05 -14.33 16.85
CA SER A 88 -7.66 -15.66 16.76
C SER A 88 -6.75 -16.71 16.10
N SER A 89 -5.68 -16.27 15.44
CA SER A 89 -4.72 -17.14 14.73
C SER A 89 -3.32 -17.11 15.33
N ALA A 90 -3.10 -16.40 16.44
CA ALA A 90 -1.79 -16.35 17.10
C ALA A 90 -1.61 -17.56 18.03
N ALA A 91 -0.53 -18.31 17.77
CA ALA A 91 0.05 -19.40 18.55
C ALA A 91 0.17 -19.08 20.07
N PRO A 92 0.34 -20.09 20.95
CA PRO A 92 0.34 -19.89 22.40
C PRO A 92 1.39 -18.85 22.85
N PRO A 93 1.12 -18.13 23.97
CA PRO A 93 1.96 -17.03 24.41
C PRO A 93 3.39 -17.51 24.71
N SER A 94 4.37 -16.79 24.15
CA SER A 94 5.78 -17.02 24.46
C SER A 94 6.07 -16.70 25.95
N PRO A 95 7.00 -17.43 26.60
CA PRO A 95 7.35 -17.22 28.00
C PRO A 95 8.10 -15.91 28.28
N PHE A 96 8.40 -15.10 27.27
CA PHE A 96 9.20 -13.87 27.39
C PHE A 96 8.36 -12.58 27.41
N SER A 97 7.06 -12.66 27.69
CA SER A 97 6.16 -11.49 27.65
C SER A 97 6.40 -10.44 28.76
N ASN A 98 7.35 -10.66 29.67
CA ASN A 98 7.66 -9.75 30.78
C ASN A 98 9.14 -9.32 30.78
N LEU A 99 9.68 -8.89 29.63
CA LEU A 99 10.92 -8.11 29.66
C LEU A 99 10.54 -6.63 29.86
N ASP A 100 10.40 -6.23 31.13
CA ASP A 100 10.30 -4.83 31.53
C ASP A 100 11.52 -4.08 31.00
N ILE A 101 11.29 -3.20 30.01
CA ILE A 101 12.25 -2.20 29.55
C ILE A 101 12.32 -1.14 30.66
N GLY A 102 13.07 -1.45 31.72
CA GLY A 102 13.13 -0.62 32.91
C GLY A 102 14.36 -0.82 33.80
N MET A 103 15.38 -1.55 33.33
CA MET A 103 16.60 -1.79 34.13
C MET A 103 17.89 -1.72 33.29
N LEU A 104 17.99 -0.70 32.43
CA LEU A 104 19.19 -0.41 31.63
C LEU A 104 19.66 1.07 31.79
N SER A 105 19.41 1.69 32.95
CA SER A 105 19.88 3.07 33.22
C SER A 105 20.53 3.29 34.59
N LEU A 106 20.95 2.23 35.28
CA LEU A 106 21.85 2.36 36.43
C LEU A 106 22.94 1.33 36.26
N LEU A 107 24.08 1.77 35.72
CA LEU A 107 25.45 1.26 35.89
C LEU A 107 26.31 1.69 34.68
N TYR A 108 26.43 3.00 34.45
CA TYR A 108 27.60 3.60 33.80
C TYR A 108 27.79 5.02 34.36
N MET A 109 27.90 5.11 35.68
CA MET A 109 28.70 6.14 36.34
C MET A 109 29.64 5.42 37.29
N SER A 110 30.95 5.68 37.13
CA SER A 110 32.09 5.21 37.94
C SER A 110 32.79 3.93 37.45
N ALA A 111 33.80 4.13 36.60
CA ALA A 111 35.21 3.87 36.94
C ALA A 111 36.10 4.58 35.92
#